data_AF-A0A3B8XU95-F1
#
_entry.id   AF-A0A3B8XU95-F1
#
_cell.length_a   1.000
_cell.length_b   1.000
_cell.length_c   1.000
_cell.angle_alpha   90.00
_cell.angle_beta   90.00
_cell.angle_gamma   90.00
#
_symmetry.space_group_name_H-M   'P 1'
#
loop_
_entity.id
_entity.type
_entity.pdbx_description
1 polymer ?
#
loop_
_entity_poly.entity_id
_entity_poly.type
_entity_poly.pdbx_seq_one_letter_code
_entity_poly.pdbx_strand_id
1 'polypeptide(L)'
;MGSGSGIMTSRETDLQAGFAGTAALPVSYGRKGALEVRLARSAREIDAAQAVRYRVFYEEMSATPDEATRASKRDADRFDEICDHLLVLDHSLAPDGEADGGDLPP
;
A
#
# COMPACT_ATOMS: atom_id res chain seq x y z
N MET A 1 46.17 -24.76 -33.95
CA MET A 1 44.86 -24.48 -34.61
C MET A 1 43.89 -25.55 -34.13
N GLY A 2 42.77 -25.15 -33.52
CA GLY A 2 41.71 -26.08 -33.10
C GLY A 2 41.24 -25.90 -31.65
N SER A 3 40.67 -24.74 -31.34
CA SER A 3 39.87 -24.53 -30.13
C SER A 3 38.55 -25.31 -30.22
N GLY A 4 38.12 -25.94 -29.13
CA GLY A 4 36.83 -26.61 -29.02
C GLY A 4 36.26 -26.43 -27.62
N SER A 5 35.63 -25.27 -27.39
CA SER A 5 34.89 -24.94 -26.17
C SER A 5 33.58 -25.73 -26.16
N GLY A 6 33.44 -26.66 -25.21
CA GLY A 6 32.25 -27.47 -24.99
C GLY A 6 31.34 -26.82 -23.95
N ILE A 7 30.26 -26.24 -24.44
CA ILE A 7 29.16 -25.57 -23.74
C ILE A 7 28.57 -26.39 -22.58
N MET A 8 28.38 -25.70 -21.46
CA MET A 8 27.78 -26.20 -20.23
C MET A 8 26.25 -26.22 -20.34
N THR A 9 25.66 -27.29 -19.84
CA THR A 9 24.23 -27.64 -19.79
C THR A 9 23.48 -26.88 -18.67
N SER A 10 22.22 -26.47 -18.94
CA SER A 10 21.04 -26.36 -18.03
C SER A 10 19.98 -25.49 -18.76
N ARG A 11 18.97 -26.04 -19.45
CA ARG A 11 17.61 -26.46 -19.00
C ARG A 11 16.87 -25.49 -18.08
N GLU A 12 15.74 -25.00 -18.61
CA GLU A 12 14.53 -24.42 -17.97
C GLU A 12 14.75 -23.16 -17.11
N THR A 13 13.98 -22.08 -17.29
CA THR A 13 12.53 -22.04 -17.05
C THR A 13 11.84 -20.96 -17.90
N ASP A 14 10.81 -21.38 -18.63
CA ASP A 14 9.77 -20.53 -19.21
C ASP A 14 9.00 -19.79 -18.10
N LEU A 15 9.02 -18.46 -18.11
CA LEU A 15 8.12 -17.63 -17.31
C LEU A 15 6.90 -17.25 -18.17
N GLN A 16 5.88 -18.11 -18.16
CA GLN A 16 4.54 -17.75 -18.62
C GLN A 16 3.48 -18.17 -17.59
N ALA A 17 2.79 -17.18 -17.01
CA ALA A 17 1.40 -17.17 -16.52
C ALA A 17 1.29 -16.02 -15.51
N GLY A 18 0.45 -15.00 -15.65
CA GLY A 18 -0.99 -15.12 -15.87
C GLY A 18 -1.69 -15.24 -14.51
N PHE A 19 -1.84 -14.14 -13.77
CA PHE A 19 -2.69 -14.08 -12.58
C PHE A 19 -3.79 -13.05 -12.81
N ALA A 20 -4.81 -13.44 -13.57
CA ALA A 20 -6.14 -12.87 -13.40
C ALA A 20 -6.71 -13.44 -12.10
N GLY A 21 -6.21 -12.95 -10.97
CA GLY A 21 -6.68 -13.33 -9.64
C GLY A 21 -8.10 -12.82 -9.45
N THR A 22 -9.01 -13.72 -9.08
CA THR A 22 -10.33 -13.38 -8.54
C THR A 22 -10.12 -12.32 -7.47
N ALA A 23 -10.71 -11.14 -7.62
CA ALA A 23 -10.56 -10.05 -6.65
C ALA A 23 -11.14 -10.52 -5.31
N ALA A 24 -10.27 -11.04 -4.44
CA ALA A 24 -10.65 -11.41 -3.09
C ALA A 24 -11.14 -10.14 -2.40
N LEU A 25 -12.35 -10.19 -1.85
CA LEU A 25 -12.84 -9.11 -1.01
C LEU A 25 -11.82 -8.89 0.12
N PRO A 26 -11.54 -7.63 0.50
CA PRO A 26 -10.58 -7.33 1.55
C PRO A 26 -10.88 -8.15 2.80
N VAL A 27 -9.87 -8.82 3.32
CA VAL A 27 -9.98 -9.51 4.60
C VAL A 27 -10.14 -8.44 5.68
N SER A 28 -11.33 -8.39 6.25
CA SER A 28 -11.64 -7.57 7.44
C SER A 28 -11.13 -8.29 8.69
N TYR A 29 -10.36 -7.60 9.53
CA TYR A 29 -9.87 -8.14 10.80
C TYR A 29 -10.84 -7.88 11.97
N GLY A 30 -11.88 -7.08 11.74
CA GLY A 30 -12.91 -6.80 12.74
C GLY A 30 -13.60 -5.46 12.51
N ARG A 31 -14.81 -5.33 13.05
CA ARG A 31 -15.60 -4.10 13.04
C ARG A 31 -16.08 -3.74 14.43
N LYS A 32 -16.20 -2.44 14.70
CA LYS A 32 -16.83 -1.88 15.91
C LYS A 32 -17.64 -0.64 15.51
N GLY A 33 -18.96 -0.78 15.48
CA GLY A 33 -19.84 0.26 14.94
C GLY A 33 -19.55 0.50 13.46
N ALA A 34 -19.35 1.77 13.08
CA ALA A 34 -18.97 2.16 11.72
C ALA A 34 -17.49 1.94 11.40
N LEU A 35 -16.66 1.62 12.41
CA LEU A 35 -15.22 1.41 12.22
C LEU A 35 -14.92 -0.02 11.76
N GLU A 36 -14.03 -0.15 10.78
CA GLU A 36 -13.48 -1.41 10.28
C GLU A 36 -11.95 -1.38 10.30
N VAL A 37 -11.33 -2.52 10.60
CA VAL A 37 -9.89 -2.73 10.48
C VAL A 37 -9.59 -3.67 9.31
N ARG A 38 -8.74 -3.25 8.36
CA ARG A 38 -8.28 -4.08 7.23
C ARG A 38 -6.92 -3.63 6.69
N LEU A 39 -6.26 -4.46 5.88
CA LEU A 39 -5.06 -4.02 5.14
C LEU A 39 -5.41 -3.04 4.02
N ALA A 40 -4.47 -2.13 3.73
CA ALA A 40 -4.46 -1.33 2.52
C ALA A 40 -4.36 -2.24 1.29
N ARG A 41 -5.06 -1.86 0.22
CA ARG A 41 -5.14 -2.62 -1.04
C ARG A 41 -4.49 -1.92 -2.22
N SER A 42 -4.08 -0.66 -2.03
CA SER A 42 -3.53 0.13 -3.12
C SER A 42 -2.55 1.18 -2.60
N ALA A 43 -1.65 1.61 -3.47
CA ALA A 43 -0.77 2.74 -3.22
C ALA A 43 -1.54 4.02 -2.84
N ARG A 44 -2.76 4.21 -3.36
CA ARG A 44 -3.61 5.35 -3.00
C ARG A 44 -4.04 5.31 -1.54
N GLU A 45 -4.40 4.13 -1.03
CA GLU A 45 -4.77 3.99 0.38
C GLU A 45 -3.56 4.19 1.31
N ILE A 46 -2.37 3.77 0.87
CA ILE A 46 -1.11 4.04 1.58
C ILE A 46 -0.78 5.53 1.59
N ASP A 47 -0.88 6.21 0.44
CA ASP A 47 -0.67 7.66 0.31
C ASP A 47 -1.59 8.44 1.24
N ALA A 48 -2.87 8.08 1.30
CA ALA A 48 -3.83 8.71 2.18
C ALA A 48 -3.53 8.45 3.66
N ALA A 49 -3.06 7.24 4.01
CA ALA A 49 -2.59 6.96 5.37
C ALA A 49 -1.35 7.79 5.75
N GLN A 50 -0.40 7.96 4.83
CA GLN A 50 0.78 8.83 5.02
C GLN A 50 0.38 10.31 5.18
N ALA A 51 -0.67 10.76 4.52
CA ALA A 51 -1.23 12.10 4.71
C ALA A 51 -1.80 12.28 6.12
N VAL A 52 -2.56 11.30 6.62
CA VAL A 52 -3.11 11.32 7.99
C VAL A 52 -1.98 11.31 9.02
N ARG A 53 -0.99 10.43 8.85
CA ARG A 53 0.22 10.40 9.70
C ARG A 53 0.92 11.75 9.71
N TYR A 54 1.04 12.41 8.56
CA TYR A 54 1.65 13.74 8.47
C TYR A 54 0.90 14.77 9.32
N ARG A 55 -0.43 14.85 9.17
CA ARG A 55 -1.28 15.78 9.94
C ARG A 55 -1.11 15.55 11.43
N VAL A 56 -1.20 14.30 11.89
CA VAL A 56 -1.06 13.98 13.31
C VAL A 56 0.35 14.29 13.81
N PHE A 57 1.40 13.80 13.16
CA PHE A 57 2.75 13.92 13.72
C PHE A 57 3.34 15.32 13.59
N TYR A 58 3.19 15.96 12.43
CA TYR A 58 3.85 17.24 12.14
C TYR A 58 2.96 18.44 12.41
N GLU A 59 1.65 18.35 12.18
CA GLU A 59 0.74 19.48 12.41
C GLU A 59 0.21 19.49 13.84
N GLU A 60 -0.07 18.33 14.45
CA GLU A 60 -0.64 18.25 15.81
C GLU A 60 0.41 17.94 16.89
N MET A 61 1.32 16.98 16.66
CA MET A 61 2.22 16.44 17.69
C MET A 61 3.65 17.04 17.66
N SER A 62 3.85 18.19 17.02
CA SER A 62 5.10 18.98 17.03
C SER A 62 6.36 18.26 16.50
N ALA A 63 6.22 17.24 15.65
CA ALA A 63 7.37 16.70 14.93
C ALA A 63 7.93 17.76 13.95
N THR A 64 9.24 17.74 13.70
CA THR A 64 9.88 18.66 12.75
C THR A 64 10.09 17.95 11.42
N PRO A 65 9.39 18.35 10.33
CA PRO A 65 9.55 17.72 9.03
C PRO A 65 10.84 18.20 8.36
N ASP A 66 11.50 17.32 7.62
CA ASP A 66 12.53 17.75 6.68
C ASP A 66 11.88 18.45 5.45
N GLU A 67 12.71 18.96 4.55
CA GLU A 67 12.22 19.70 3.40
C GLU A 67 11.34 18.85 2.47
N ALA A 68 11.67 17.57 2.29
CA ALA A 68 10.94 16.67 1.41
C ALA A 68 9.57 16.30 2.02
N THR A 69 9.54 15.92 3.30
CA THR A 69 8.32 15.60 4.05
C THR A 69 7.37 16.80 4.11
N ARG A 70 7.91 18.01 4.30
CA ARG A 70 7.11 19.24 4.29
C ARG A 70 6.54 19.56 2.91
N ALA A 71 7.30 19.30 1.84
CA ALA A 71 6.86 19.55 0.47
C ALA A 71 5.78 18.55 0.02
N SER A 72 5.95 17.27 0.34
CA SER A 72 5.00 16.21 -0.03
C SER A 72 3.74 16.22 0.84
N LYS A 73 3.85 16.69 2.10
CA LYS A 73 2.83 16.50 3.14
C LYS A 73 2.46 15.02 3.31
N ARG A 74 3.47 14.17 3.23
CA ARG A 74 3.39 12.72 3.44
C ARG A 74 4.46 12.31 4.43
N ASP A 75 4.04 11.63 5.49
CA ASP A 75 4.95 10.95 6.40
C ASP A 75 5.30 9.57 5.82
N ALA A 76 6.11 9.58 4.75
CA ALA A 76 6.61 8.39 4.09
C ALA A 76 7.98 8.01 4.66
N ASP A 77 8.17 6.74 5.00
CA ASP A 77 9.45 6.24 5.52
C ASP A 77 9.87 4.91 4.86
N ARG A 78 11.10 4.46 5.16
CA ARG A 78 11.69 3.25 4.56
C ARG A 78 10.95 1.95 4.90
N PHE A 79 10.07 1.96 5.89
CA PHE A 79 9.33 0.78 6.32
C PHE A 79 8.04 0.60 5.52
N ASP A 80 7.52 1.66 4.89
CA ASP A 80 6.32 1.59 4.05
C ASP A 80 6.49 0.63 2.85
N GLU A 81 7.71 0.34 2.42
CA GLU A 81 7.95 -0.60 1.31
C GLU A 81 7.89 -2.08 1.73
N ILE A 82 8.03 -2.37 3.04
CA ILE A 82 8.19 -3.73 3.54
C ILE A 82 7.07 -4.17 4.49
N CYS A 83 6.31 -3.22 5.04
CA CYS A 83 5.22 -3.48 5.96
C CYS A 83 3.87 -3.39 5.27
N ASP A 84 2.96 -4.30 5.62
CA ASP A 84 1.54 -4.12 5.31
C ASP A 84 0.97 -2.95 6.12
N HIS A 85 0.15 -2.11 5.49
CA HIS A 85 -0.51 -0.99 6.17
C HIS A 85 -1.87 -1.40 6.72
N LEU A 86 -1.98 -1.46 8.04
CA LEU A 86 -3.25 -1.68 8.72
C LEU A 86 -4.03 -0.36 8.80
N LEU A 87 -5.20 -0.32 8.18
CA LEU A 87 -6.07 0.84 8.17
C LEU A 87 -7.25 0.64 9.11
N VAL A 88 -7.65 1.74 9.75
CA VAL A 88 -8.95 1.84 10.44
C VAL A 88 -9.82 2.80 9.65
N LEU A 89 -10.90 2.29 9.08
CA LEU A 89 -11.80 3.03 8.20
C LEU A 89 -13.11 3.30 8.92
N ASP A 90 -13.56 4.55 8.88
CA ASP A 90 -14.89 4.95 9.35
C ASP A 90 -15.88 5.01 8.18
N HIS A 91 -16.75 4.01 8.12
CA HIS A 91 -17.76 3.89 7.07
C HIS A 91 -18.92 4.87 7.23
N SER A 92 -19.02 5.59 8.36
CA SER A 92 -20.04 6.64 8.54
C SER A 92 -19.68 7.95 7.83
N LEU A 93 -18.41 8.10 7.42
CA LEU A 93 -17.91 9.25 6.67
C LEU A 93 -18.04 9.06 5.16
N ALA A 94 -18.36 7.85 4.69
CA ALA A 94 -18.63 7.61 3.29
C ALA A 94 -20.01 8.20 2.94
N PRO A 95 -20.12 9.12 1.96
CA PRO A 95 -21.44 9.52 1.47
C PRO A 95 -22.16 8.27 0.94
N ASP A 96 -23.46 8.20 1.21
CA ASP A 96 -24.34 7.08 0.89
C ASP A 96 -24.15 6.61 -0.57
N GLY A 97 -23.33 5.58 -0.81
CA GLY A 97 -23.29 4.91 -2.11
C GLY A 97 -21.98 4.43 -2.72
N GLU A 98 -20.81 4.51 -2.09
CA GLU A 98 -19.57 3.95 -2.69
C GLU A 98 -18.80 3.07 -1.70
N ALA A 99 -19.46 1.99 -1.27
CA ALA A 99 -18.84 0.88 -0.55
C ALA A 99 -18.26 -0.17 -1.51
N ASP A 100 -17.68 0.24 -2.64
CA ASP A 100 -16.87 -0.65 -3.47
C ASP A 100 -15.81 0.14 -4.26
N GLY A 101 -14.65 0.32 -3.65
CA GLY A 101 -13.42 0.53 -4.41
C GLY A 101 -13.27 1.89 -5.09
N GLY A 102 -13.03 2.93 -4.30
CA GLY A 102 -12.18 4.03 -4.74
C GLY A 102 -12.77 5.40 -4.48
N ASP A 103 -12.41 5.98 -3.34
CA ASP A 103 -11.83 7.32 -3.23
C ASP A 103 -11.71 7.64 -1.74
N LEU A 104 -10.54 7.41 -1.14
CA LEU A 104 -10.22 8.09 0.12
C LEU A 104 -9.88 9.53 -0.27
N PRO A 105 -10.56 10.54 0.30
CA PRO A 105 -10.27 11.94 0.00
C PRO A 105 -8.80 12.28 0.34
N PRO A 106 -8.21 13.26 -0.38
CA PRO A 106 -6.80 13.64 -0.22
C PRO A 106 -6.43 14.27 1.13
#